data_AF-A0A0F9PZ14-F1
#
_entry.id   AF-A0A0F9PZ14-F1
#
_cell.length_a   1.000
_cell.length_b   1.000
_cell.length_c   1.000
_cell.angle_alpha   90.00
_cell.angle_beta   90.00
_cell.angle_gamma   90.00
#
_symmetry.space_group_name_H-M   'P 1'
#
loop_
_entity.id
_entity.type
_entity.pdbx_description
1 polymer ?
#
loop_
_entity_poly.entity_id
_entity_poly.type
_entity_poly.pdbx_seq_one_letter_code
_entity_poly.pdbx_strand_id
1 'polypeptide(L)'
;MKVKTHTFNGRKYRIEIAPDGANGVCDQYSPKDRYLQIFTDLDRRKGLITAIHEALHAESWTKSEKIVDRVSREIGMFLWNLGYRRIK
;
A
#
# COMPACT_ATOMS: atom_id res chain seq x y z
N MET A 1 6.51 -14.90 -3.47
CA MET A 1 7.07 -14.63 -2.10
C MET A 1 6.16 -13.66 -1.35
N LYS A 2 5.73 -13.96 -0.11
CA LYS A 2 4.90 -13.03 0.70
C LYS A 2 5.80 -12.11 1.51
N VAL A 3 5.78 -10.81 1.22
CA VAL A 3 6.39 -9.78 2.09
C VAL A 3 5.62 -9.78 3.40
N LYS A 4 6.32 -10.00 4.52
CA LYS A 4 5.72 -9.99 5.88
C LYS A 4 5.90 -8.66 6.59
N THR A 5 6.97 -7.93 6.27
CA THR A 5 7.28 -6.63 6.86
C THR A 5 8.01 -5.76 5.85
N HIS A 6 7.84 -4.44 5.92
CA HIS A 6 8.63 -3.46 5.18
C HIS A 6 8.91 -2.23 6.06
N THR A 7 9.96 -1.48 5.74
CA THR A 7 10.29 -0.23 6.45
C THR A 7 10.00 0.95 5.53
N PHE A 8 9.09 1.82 5.96
CA PHE A 8 8.77 3.08 5.28
C PHE A 8 9.13 4.23 6.22
N ASN A 9 9.79 5.27 5.70
CA ASN A 9 10.21 6.44 6.49
C ASN A 9 10.83 6.09 7.88
N GLY A 10 11.76 5.12 7.89
CA GLY A 10 12.45 4.65 9.12
C GLY A 10 11.59 3.88 10.11
N ARG A 11 10.32 3.57 9.78
CA ARG A 11 9.37 2.87 10.64
C ARG A 11 9.05 1.50 10.05
N LYS A 12 9.11 0.45 10.87
CA LYS A 12 8.80 -0.92 10.44
C LYS A 12 7.29 -1.15 10.50
N TYR A 13 6.74 -1.71 9.42
CA TYR A 13 5.33 -2.09 9.29
C TYR A 13 5.22 -3.60 9.07
N ARG A 14 4.25 -4.21 9.73
CA ARG A 14 3.75 -5.55 9.40
C ARG A 14 2.86 -5.44 8.16
N ILE A 15 3.10 -6.27 7.14
CA ILE A 15 2.32 -6.24 5.89
C ILE A 15 1.33 -7.38 5.90
N GLU A 16 0.06 -7.04 5.69
CA GLU A 16 -1.04 -7.98 5.70
C GLU A 16 -1.85 -7.85 4.42
N ILE A 17 -2.15 -9.00 3.82
CA ILE A 17 -2.95 -9.07 2.61
C ILE A 17 -4.17 -9.90 2.97
N ALA A 18 -5.32 -9.26 3.06
CA ALA A 18 -6.59 -9.89 3.41
C ALA A 18 -7.57 -9.76 2.22
N PRO A 19 -8.51 -10.69 2.05
CA PRO A 19 -9.47 -10.62 0.93
C PRO A 19 -10.67 -9.67 1.20
N ASP A 20 -10.94 -9.31 2.46
CA ASP A 20 -12.18 -8.64 2.85
C ASP A 20 -11.92 -7.37 3.69
N GLY A 21 -12.40 -6.21 3.22
CA GLY A 21 -12.29 -4.92 3.93
C GLY A 21 -12.48 -3.69 3.04
N ALA A 22 -12.45 -2.49 3.64
CA ALA A 22 -12.23 -1.24 2.90
C ALA A 22 -10.89 -1.34 2.14
N ASN A 23 -10.69 -0.68 0.98
CA ASN A 23 -9.63 -1.04 0.03
C ASN A 23 -8.22 -1.32 0.62
N GLY A 24 -7.81 -0.56 1.65
CA GLY A 24 -6.56 -0.69 2.40
C GLY A 24 -6.66 0.04 3.74
N VAL A 25 -5.69 -0.18 4.64
CA VAL A 25 -5.47 0.65 5.83
C VAL A 25 -3.99 0.68 6.24
N CYS A 26 -3.54 1.81 6.74
CA CYS A 26 -2.21 2.02 7.29
C CYS A 26 -2.31 2.57 8.72
N ASP A 27 -1.71 1.89 9.69
CA ASP A 27 -1.61 2.39 11.07
C ASP A 27 -0.38 3.28 11.26
N GLN A 28 -0.61 4.46 11.84
CA GLN A 28 0.43 5.42 12.17
C GLN A 28 0.54 5.69 13.68
N TYR A 29 -0.45 5.28 14.46
CA TYR A 29 -0.60 5.64 15.87
C TYR A 29 -0.03 4.61 16.84
N SER A 30 0.29 3.40 16.37
CA SER A 30 0.79 2.30 17.21
C SER A 30 2.28 2.08 16.97
N PRO A 31 3.19 2.87 17.57
CA PRO A 31 4.61 2.86 17.21
C PRO A 31 5.33 1.52 17.37
N LYS A 32 4.78 0.61 18.20
CA LYS A 32 5.29 -0.74 18.45
C LYS A 32 4.61 -1.84 17.60
N ASP A 33 3.49 -1.54 16.96
CA ASP A 33 2.71 -2.50 16.17
C ASP A 33 2.05 -1.83 14.94
N ARG A 34 2.86 -1.11 14.16
CA ARG A 34 2.38 -0.52 12.91
C ARG A 34 2.10 -1.63 11.90
N TYR A 35 0.97 -1.53 11.23
CA TYR A 35 0.58 -2.45 10.18
C TYR A 35 0.12 -1.69 8.94
N LEU A 36 0.26 -2.36 7.80
CA LEU A 36 -0.23 -1.95 6.51
C LEU A 36 -1.01 -3.14 5.94
N GLN A 37 -2.31 -2.94 5.77
CA GLN A 37 -3.24 -3.93 5.28
C GLN A 37 -3.70 -3.56 3.88
N ILE A 38 -3.66 -4.53 2.97
CA ILE A 38 -4.16 -4.39 1.60
C ILE A 38 -5.29 -5.40 1.43
N PHE A 39 -6.50 -4.90 1.22
CA PHE A 39 -7.70 -5.74 1.11
C PHE A 39 -8.07 -6.09 -0.34
N THR A 40 -7.23 -5.68 -1.29
CA THR A 40 -7.48 -5.85 -2.72
C THR A 40 -6.54 -6.88 -3.31
N ASP A 41 -7.04 -7.61 -4.31
CA ASP A 41 -6.27 -8.60 -5.06
C ASP A 41 -5.06 -7.93 -5.73
N LEU A 42 -3.87 -8.21 -5.20
CA LEU A 42 -2.58 -7.68 -5.69
C LEU A 42 -2.24 -8.17 -7.10
N ASP A 43 -2.90 -9.22 -7.59
CA ASP A 43 -2.70 -9.71 -8.96
C ASP A 43 -3.42 -8.80 -9.97
N ARG A 44 -4.25 -7.87 -9.50
CA ARG A 44 -4.98 -6.90 -10.32
C ARG A 44 -4.42 -5.50 -10.18
N ARG A 45 -4.67 -4.67 -11.20
CA ARG A 45 -4.28 -3.26 -11.24
C ARG A 45 -4.72 -2.51 -9.99
N LYS A 46 -5.95 -2.77 -9.53
CA LYS A 46 -6.51 -2.16 -8.33
C LYS A 46 -5.64 -2.48 -7.12
N GLY A 47 -5.19 -3.73 -6.95
CA GLY A 47 -4.31 -4.11 -5.86
C GLY A 47 -2.96 -3.41 -5.88
N LEU A 48 -2.34 -3.26 -7.05
CA LEU A 48 -1.10 -2.47 -7.17
C LEU A 48 -1.30 -1.01 -6.76
N ILE A 49 -2.38 -0.37 -7.23
CA ILE A 49 -2.70 1.02 -6.88
C ILE A 49 -2.92 1.16 -5.37
N THR A 50 -3.70 0.25 -4.77
CA THR A 50 -3.94 0.28 -3.32
C THR A 50 -2.64 0.06 -2.53
N ALA A 51 -1.76 -0.84 -2.96
CA ALA A 51 -0.47 -1.05 -2.30
C ALA A 51 0.38 0.22 -2.27
N ILE A 52 0.39 0.98 -3.38
CA ILE A 52 1.10 2.25 -3.47
C ILE A 52 0.41 3.31 -2.59
N HIS A 53 -0.92 3.35 -2.58
CA HIS A 53 -1.70 4.25 -1.74
C HIS A 53 -1.34 4.10 -0.27
N GLU A 54 -1.38 2.88 0.25
CA GLU A 54 -1.03 2.63 1.66
C GLU A 54 0.47 2.88 1.95
N ALA A 55 1.35 2.57 1.01
CA ALA A 55 2.78 2.87 1.15
C ALA A 55 3.03 4.39 1.25
N LEU A 56 2.27 5.20 0.52
CA LEU A 56 2.36 6.67 0.61
C LEU A 56 1.89 7.20 1.97
N HIS A 57 0.86 6.60 2.57
CA HIS A 57 0.46 6.91 3.94
C HIS A 57 1.56 6.54 4.96
N ALA A 58 2.19 5.38 4.78
CA ALA A 58 3.29 4.95 5.63
C ALA A 58 4.54 5.85 5.50
N GLU A 59 4.83 6.34 4.30
CA GLU A 59 5.92 7.29 4.04
C GLU A 59 5.61 8.68 4.61
N SER A 60 4.40 9.21 4.37
CA SER A 60 4.06 10.59 4.73
C SER A 60 2.57 10.77 5.06
N TRP A 61 2.18 10.31 6.25
CA TRP A 61 0.82 10.42 6.81
C TRP A 61 0.18 11.82 6.74
N THR A 62 0.98 12.89 6.79
CA THR A 62 0.48 14.28 6.78
C THR A 62 -0.03 14.76 5.42
N LYS A 63 0.17 13.98 4.35
CA LYS A 63 -0.39 14.32 3.04
C LYS A 63 -1.90 14.12 3.05
N SER A 64 -2.61 15.01 2.36
CA SER A 64 -4.04 14.89 2.22
C SER A 64 -4.40 13.66 1.39
N GLU A 65 -5.52 13.05 1.76
CA GLU A 65 -6.09 11.90 1.05
C GLU A 65 -6.13 12.14 -0.47
N LYS A 66 -6.65 13.30 -0.90
CA LYS A 66 -6.72 13.69 -2.32
C LYS A 66 -5.36 13.61 -3.05
N ILE A 67 -4.27 13.98 -2.38
CA ILE A 67 -2.93 13.89 -2.98
C ILE A 67 -2.48 12.44 -3.06
N VAL A 68 -2.61 11.67 -1.97
CA VAL A 68 -2.25 10.25 -1.94
C VAL A 68 -3.02 9.47 -3.00
N ASP A 69 -4.30 9.74 -3.12
CA ASP A 69 -5.22 9.09 -4.07
C ASP A 69 -4.87 9.38 -5.54
N ARG A 70 -4.49 10.62 -5.84
CA ARG A 70 -4.07 11.00 -7.20
C ARG A 70 -2.72 10.37 -7.54
N VAL A 71 -1.74 10.51 -6.66
CA VAL A 71 -0.36 10.03 -6.88
C VAL A 71 -0.31 8.51 -7.00
N SER A 72 -1.01 7.78 -6.13
CA SER A 72 -1.08 6.32 -6.19
C SER A 72 -1.69 5.79 -7.49
N ARG A 73 -2.75 6.45 -7.99
CA ARG A 73 -3.36 6.12 -9.29
C ARG A 73 -2.39 6.39 -10.44
N GLU A 74 -1.79 7.56 -10.51
CA GLU A 74 -0.86 7.94 -11.57
C GLU A 74 0.36 6.99 -11.63
N ILE A 75 1.01 6.74 -10.48
CA ILE A 75 2.15 5.82 -10.39
C ILE A 75 1.72 4.39 -10.70
N GLY A 76 0.62 3.92 -10.09
CA GLY A 76 0.15 2.55 -10.27
C GLY A 76 -0.26 2.25 -11.71
N MET A 77 -0.89 3.21 -12.41
CA MET A 77 -1.20 3.07 -13.83
C MET A 77 0.07 3.03 -14.68
N PHE A 78 1.05 3.90 -14.40
CA PHE A 78 2.33 3.90 -15.10
C PHE A 78 3.06 2.56 -14.95
N LEU A 79 3.25 2.08 -13.72
CA LEU A 79 3.90 0.79 -13.45
C LEU A 79 3.13 -0.38 -14.06
N TRP A 80 1.80 -0.33 -14.02
CA TRP A 80 0.98 -1.35 -14.66
C TRP A 80 1.19 -1.38 -16.17
N ASN A 81 1.29 -0.24 -16.83
CA ASN A 81 1.55 -0.14 -18.26
C ASN A 81 2.97 -0.58 -18.64
N LEU A 82 3.95 -0.42 -17.73
CA LEU A 82 5.29 -1.00 -17.88
C LEU A 82 5.33 -2.53 -17.71
N GLY A 83 4.21 -3.16 -17.30
CA GLY A 83 4.13 -4.60 -17.14
C GLY A 83 4.41 -5.12 -15.72
N TYR A 84 4.54 -4.24 -14.71
CA TYR A 84 4.74 -4.68 -13.32
C TYR A 84 3.49 -5.40 -12.80
N ARG A 85 3.66 -6.66 -12.41
CA ARG A 85 2.63 -7.50 -11.82
C ARG A 85 3.21 -8.24 -10.62
N ARG A 86 2.35 -8.60 -9.67
CA ARG A 86 2.73 -9.57 -8.66
C ARG A 86 2.85 -10.95 -9.31
N ILE A 87 3.97 -11.61 -9.10
CA ILE A 87 4.17 -13.02 -9.43
C ILE A 87 3.86 -13.82 -8.15
N LYS A 88 3.09 -14.91 -8.29
CA LYS A 88 2.69 -15.76 -7.16
C LYS A 88 3.91 -16.47 -6.54
#